data_AF-A0A1H1PMV9-F1
#
_entry.id   AF-A0A1H1PMV9-F1
#
_cell.length_a   1.000
_cell.length_b   1.000
_cell.length_c   1.000
_cell.angle_alpha   90.00
_cell.angle_beta   90.00
_cell.angle_gamma   90.00
#
_symmetry.space_group_name_H-M   'P 1'
#
loop_
_entity.id
_entity.type
_entity.pdbx_description
1 polymer ?
#
loop_
_entity_poly.entity_id
_entity_poly.type
_entity_poly.pdbx_seq_one_letter_code
_entity_poly.pdbx_strand_id
1 'polypeptide(L)'
;MCSRRRSPRYRQEHTGGVISRELAVRLGPYLNWTPQNADRFFIPRPEIGDSIFIVSDMVVELVRYQGETNFHFNGTTEWALDSVESEVAVWMPSEQQLRDLLGDAFLSLDRVGERYVVTLQAPEGARHTAEMVDASDAYALALLRLHGGDDSVPVDEPAAGEPADDR
;
A
#
# COMPACT_ATOMS: atom_id res chain seq x y z
N MET A 1 -15.42 26.25 28.13
CA MET A 1 -14.22 26.04 27.30
C MET A 1 -14.09 24.55 27.01
N CYS A 2 -14.65 24.06 25.90
CA CYS A 2 -14.44 22.67 25.48
C CYS A 2 -13.11 22.56 24.73
N SER A 3 -12.14 21.88 25.34
CA SER A 3 -10.87 21.52 24.74
C SER A 3 -11.10 20.50 23.64
N ARG A 4 -10.97 20.92 22.38
CA ARG A 4 -10.88 20.03 21.22
C ARG A 4 -9.55 19.28 21.32
N ARG A 5 -9.58 18.05 21.83
CA ARG A 5 -8.47 17.11 21.69
C ARG A 5 -8.24 16.90 20.20
N ARG A 6 -7.19 17.50 19.65
CA ARG A 6 -6.69 17.15 18.33
C ARG A 6 -6.22 15.71 18.42
N SER A 7 -6.89 14.81 17.72
CA SER A 7 -6.42 13.44 17.49
C SER A 7 -4.99 13.53 16.93
N PRO A 8 -4.04 12.70 17.39
CA PRO A 8 -2.75 12.61 16.75
C PRO A 8 -3.02 12.19 15.30
N ARG A 9 -2.71 13.08 14.35
CA ARG A 9 -2.64 12.67 12.94
C ARG A 9 -1.49 11.69 12.88
N TYR A 10 -1.81 10.40 12.81
CA TYR A 10 -0.82 9.38 12.48
C TYR A 10 -0.39 9.72 11.06
N ARG A 11 0.77 10.37 10.94
CA ARG A 11 1.45 10.53 9.66
C ARG A 11 1.75 9.11 9.22
N GLN A 12 0.94 8.60 8.29
CA GLN A 12 1.20 7.34 7.60
C GLN A 12 2.50 7.55 6.82
N GLU A 13 3.63 7.36 7.50
CA GLU A 13 4.93 7.21 6.86
C GLU A 13 4.83 5.88 6.13
N HIS A 14 4.43 5.92 4.84
CA HIS A 14 4.49 4.77 3.95
C HIS A 14 5.91 4.23 4.03
N THR A 15 6.08 3.17 4.80
CA THR A 15 7.36 2.50 4.99
C THR A 15 7.53 1.59 3.79
N GLY A 16 7.78 2.19 2.61
CA GLY A 16 8.35 1.64 1.38
C GLY A 16 7.96 0.23 0.88
N GLY A 17 6.86 -0.37 1.33
CA GLY A 17 6.65 -1.81 1.17
C GLY A 17 5.36 -2.24 0.50
N VAL A 18 4.38 -1.35 0.34
CA VAL A 18 3.09 -1.63 -0.31
C VAL A 18 2.68 -0.50 -1.24
N ILE A 19 1.73 -0.78 -2.11
CA ILE A 19 1.23 0.18 -3.10
C ILE A 19 0.35 1.26 -2.45
N SER A 20 0.25 2.42 -3.10
CA SER A 20 -0.72 3.45 -2.76
C SER A 20 -2.16 2.96 -2.90
N ARG A 21 -3.08 3.56 -2.13
CA ARG A 21 -4.50 3.17 -2.14
C ARG A 21 -5.15 3.36 -3.51
N GLU A 22 -4.76 4.39 -4.23
CA GLU A 22 -5.28 4.65 -5.56
C GLU A 22 -4.91 3.54 -6.55
N LEU A 23 -3.64 3.12 -6.56
CA LEU A 23 -3.20 2.00 -7.38
C LEU A 23 -3.81 0.68 -6.91
N ALA A 24 -4.02 0.49 -5.61
CA ALA A 24 -4.72 -0.67 -5.07
C ALA A 24 -6.15 -0.79 -5.60
N VAL A 25 -6.90 0.32 -5.62
CA VAL A 25 -8.26 0.36 -6.21
C VAL A 25 -8.23 0.06 -7.69
N ARG A 26 -7.31 0.68 -8.44
CA ARG A 26 -7.17 0.48 -9.90
C ARG A 26 -6.77 -0.95 -10.25
N LEU A 27 -5.93 -1.57 -9.44
CA LEU A 27 -5.42 -2.92 -9.67
C LEU A 27 -6.43 -3.99 -9.25
N GLY A 28 -7.30 -3.71 -8.28
CA GLY A 28 -8.29 -4.63 -7.72
C GLY A 28 -9.05 -5.49 -8.75
N PRO A 29 -9.63 -4.92 -9.83
CA PRO A 29 -10.33 -5.69 -10.86
C PRO A 29 -9.48 -6.72 -11.60
N TYR A 30 -8.15 -6.60 -11.55
CA TYR A 30 -7.20 -7.47 -12.25
C TYR A 30 -6.58 -8.53 -11.32
N LEU A 31 -6.82 -8.46 -10.01
CA LEU A 31 -6.26 -9.39 -9.03
C LEU A 31 -7.29 -10.43 -8.62
N ASN A 32 -7.02 -11.69 -8.94
CA ASN A 32 -7.69 -12.80 -8.28
C ASN A 32 -6.94 -13.14 -6.98
N TRP A 33 -7.16 -12.34 -5.94
CA TRP A 33 -6.36 -12.39 -4.72
C TRP A 33 -6.87 -13.47 -3.75
N THR A 34 -5.98 -14.37 -3.33
CA THR A 34 -6.24 -15.33 -2.25
C THR A 34 -5.49 -14.85 -1.00
N PRO A 35 -6.19 -14.43 0.08
CA PRO A 35 -5.55 -13.85 1.26
C PRO A 35 -4.57 -14.82 1.93
N GLN A 36 -3.40 -14.30 2.31
CA GLN A 36 -2.33 -14.99 3.02
C GLN A 36 -1.82 -14.15 4.19
N ASN A 37 -1.14 -14.79 5.13
CA ASN A 37 -0.46 -14.10 6.23
C ASN A 37 0.51 -13.04 5.68
N ALA A 38 0.55 -11.88 6.35
CA ALA A 38 1.25 -10.65 5.98
C ALA A 38 0.64 -9.83 4.83
N ASP A 39 -0.47 -10.27 4.23
CA ASP A 39 -1.20 -9.46 3.26
C ASP A 39 -1.78 -8.21 3.91
N ARG A 40 -1.70 -7.08 3.20
CA ARG A 40 -2.25 -5.81 3.65
C ARG A 40 -3.45 -5.41 2.83
N PHE A 41 -4.39 -4.73 3.46
CA PHE A 41 -5.58 -4.22 2.80
C PHE A 41 -6.15 -3.01 3.54
N PHE A 42 -7.05 -2.28 2.91
CA PHE A 42 -7.90 -1.30 3.57
C PHE A 42 -9.36 -1.54 3.22
N ILE A 43 -10.27 -0.95 4.00
CA ILE A 43 -11.71 -1.00 3.75
C ILE A 43 -12.16 0.42 3.37
N PRO A 44 -12.71 0.66 2.18
CA PRO A 44 -13.09 1.99 1.70
C PRO A 44 -14.39 2.50 2.36
N ARG A 45 -14.44 2.53 3.68
CA ARG A 45 -15.55 3.07 4.49
C ARG A 45 -15.06 4.29 5.27
N PRO A 46 -15.80 5.42 5.29
CA PRO A 46 -15.34 6.66 5.93
C PRO A 46 -14.87 6.50 7.38
N GLU A 47 -15.44 5.55 8.11
CA GLU A 47 -15.18 5.35 9.54
C GLU A 47 -13.82 4.69 9.81
N ILE A 48 -13.31 3.88 8.87
CA ILE A 48 -12.10 3.06 9.05
C ILE A 48 -11.12 3.12 7.87
N GLY A 49 -11.46 3.88 6.83
CA GLY A 49 -10.72 3.90 5.56
C GLY A 49 -9.30 4.42 5.66
N ASP A 50 -8.98 5.17 6.72
CA ASP A 50 -7.63 5.64 7.00
C ASP A 50 -6.69 4.58 7.58
N SER A 51 -7.23 3.42 7.96
CA SER A 51 -6.46 2.31 8.52
C SER A 51 -6.02 1.33 7.43
N ILE A 52 -4.80 0.81 7.59
CA ILE A 52 -4.31 -0.35 6.83
C ILE A 52 -4.32 -1.53 7.79
N PHE A 53 -4.94 -2.62 7.36
CA PHE A 53 -5.04 -3.87 8.09
C PHE A 53 -4.03 -4.87 7.53
N ILE A 54 -3.60 -5.82 8.36
CA ILE A 54 -2.72 -6.91 7.97
C ILE A 54 -3.36 -8.24 8.36
N VAL A 55 -3.37 -9.20 7.44
CA VAL A 55 -3.77 -10.58 7.71
C VAL A 55 -2.66 -11.22 8.53
N SER A 56 -3.00 -11.79 9.68
CA SER A 56 -2.00 -12.40 10.55
C SER A 56 -2.56 -13.57 11.31
N ASP A 57 -1.87 -14.71 11.24
CA ASP A 57 -2.18 -15.88 12.06
C ASP A 57 -1.83 -15.66 13.55
N MET A 58 -0.92 -14.73 13.83
CA MET A 58 -0.43 -14.42 15.19
C MET A 58 0.05 -12.97 15.27
N VAL A 59 -0.54 -12.19 16.18
CA VAL A 59 -0.12 -10.81 16.41
C VAL A 59 0.89 -10.77 17.55
N VAL A 60 2.07 -10.22 17.27
CA VAL A 60 3.10 -9.92 18.28
C VAL A 60 3.12 -8.43 18.55
N GLU A 61 2.87 -8.03 19.79
CA GLU A 61 2.93 -6.65 20.23
C GLU A 61 4.25 -6.37 20.96
N LEU A 62 4.93 -5.29 20.59
CA LEU A 62 6.11 -4.81 21.28
C LEU A 62 5.70 -3.85 22.39
N VAL A 63 5.66 -4.32 23.63
CA VAL A 63 5.32 -3.49 24.78
C VAL A 63 6.61 -2.95 25.41
N ARG A 64 6.73 -1.63 25.47
CA ARG A 64 7.83 -0.96 26.18
C ARG A 64 7.33 -0.48 27.53
N TYR A 65 7.88 -1.04 28.60
CA TYR A 65 7.52 -0.64 29.97
C TYR A 65 8.80 -0.47 30.80
N GLN A 66 8.94 0.69 31.46
CA GLN A 66 10.11 1.06 32.28
C GLN A 66 11.49 0.86 31.60
N GLY A 67 11.56 1.02 30.27
CA GLY A 67 12.81 0.86 29.50
C GLY A 67 13.09 -0.58 29.04
N GLU A 68 12.32 -1.56 29.50
CA GLU A 68 12.38 -2.94 29.01
C GLU A 68 11.50 -3.13 27.78
N THR A 69 11.97 -3.95 26.85
CA THR A 69 11.27 -4.29 25.61
C THR A 69 10.79 -5.73 25.72
N ASN A 70 9.48 -5.90 25.88
CA ASN A 70 8.85 -7.21 26.03
C ASN A 70 8.00 -7.52 24.78
N PHE A 71 8.06 -8.77 24.33
CA PHE A 71 7.19 -9.28 23.27
C PHE A 71 5.94 -9.89 23.90
N HIS A 72 4.78 -9.34 23.59
CA HIS A 72 3.49 -9.95 23.88
C HIS A 72 3.03 -10.75 22.67
N PHE A 73 2.86 -12.05 22.84
CA PHE A 73 2.30 -12.93 21.82
C PHE A 73 0.81 -13.06 22.11
N ASN A 74 -0.03 -12.40 21.32
CA ASN A 74 -1.47 -12.56 21.40
C ASN A 74 -1.85 -13.80 20.58
N GLY A 75 -1.87 -14.96 21.24
CA GLY A 75 -2.47 -16.18 20.72
C GLY A 75 -3.99 -16.04 20.76
N THR A 76 -4.64 -16.20 19.61
CA THR A 76 -6.09 -16.05 19.39
C THR A 76 -6.92 -16.56 20.57
N THR A 77 -7.55 -15.64 21.31
CA THR A 77 -8.65 -15.98 22.22
C THR A 77 -9.93 -15.38 21.65
N GLU A 78 -10.78 -16.28 21.16
CA GLU A 78 -12.24 -16.20 21.09
C GLU A 78 -12.86 -15.05 20.27
N TRP A 79 -13.44 -15.43 19.12
CA TRP A 79 -14.44 -14.69 18.33
C TRP A 79 -14.19 -13.18 18.23
N ALA A 80 -13.19 -12.79 17.44
CA ALA A 80 -13.06 -11.40 17.05
C ALA A 80 -14.32 -10.97 16.29
N LEU A 81 -15.12 -10.13 16.95
CA LEU A 81 -15.99 -9.07 16.44
C LEU A 81 -16.40 -9.17 14.96
N ASP A 82 -17.68 -9.44 14.70
CA ASP A 82 -18.39 -9.26 13.42
C ASP A 82 -17.57 -9.57 12.15
N SER A 83 -17.70 -10.79 11.62
CA SER A 83 -17.10 -11.18 10.34
C SER A 83 -17.44 -10.17 9.24
N VAL A 84 -16.44 -9.50 8.68
CA VAL A 84 -16.59 -8.65 7.49
C VAL A 84 -16.34 -9.54 6.26
N GLU A 85 -17.24 -9.48 5.28
CA GLU A 85 -17.04 -10.16 4.00
C GLU A 85 -15.76 -9.64 3.33
N SER A 86 -14.89 -10.56 2.91
CA SER A 86 -13.63 -10.22 2.24
C SER A 86 -13.82 -9.42 0.96
N GLU A 87 -15.02 -9.45 0.38
CA GLU A 87 -15.39 -8.72 -0.85
C GLU A 87 -15.36 -7.19 -0.68
N VAL A 88 -15.34 -6.67 0.55
CA VAL A 88 -15.25 -5.22 0.81
C VAL A 88 -13.78 -4.75 0.93
N ALA A 89 -12.83 -5.67 1.02
CA ALA A 89 -11.41 -5.34 1.19
C ALA A 89 -10.77 -4.92 -0.13
N VAL A 90 -9.95 -3.87 -0.08
CA VAL A 90 -9.06 -3.48 -1.19
C VAL A 90 -7.64 -3.88 -0.82
N TRP A 91 -7.12 -4.89 -1.52
CA TRP A 91 -5.80 -5.46 -1.27
C TRP A 91 -4.68 -4.51 -1.68
N MET A 92 -3.64 -4.46 -0.85
CA MET A 92 -2.43 -3.65 -1.04
C MET A 92 -1.21 -4.57 -1.07
N PRO A 93 -0.96 -5.26 -2.21
CA PRO A 93 0.17 -6.16 -2.35
C PRO A 93 1.50 -5.46 -2.06
N SER A 94 2.43 -6.22 -1.48
CA SER A 94 3.81 -5.78 -1.27
C SER A 94 4.64 -5.80 -2.55
N GLU A 95 5.78 -5.11 -2.54
CA GLU A 95 6.71 -5.10 -3.67
C GLU A 95 7.04 -6.52 -4.17
N GLN A 96 7.35 -7.43 -3.24
CA GLN A 96 7.67 -8.82 -3.56
C GLN A 96 6.49 -9.52 -4.27
N GLN A 97 5.28 -9.33 -3.77
CA GLN A 97 4.10 -9.96 -4.35
C GLN A 97 3.78 -9.41 -5.75
N LEU A 98 3.97 -8.11 -5.97
CA LEU A 98 3.78 -7.51 -7.30
C LEU A 98 4.82 -8.03 -8.30
N ARG A 99 6.07 -8.18 -7.85
CA ARG A 99 7.14 -8.79 -8.67
C ARG A 99 6.77 -10.23 -9.05
N ASP A 100 6.25 -11.00 -8.10
CA ASP A 100 5.81 -12.37 -8.35
C ASP A 100 4.63 -12.42 -9.33
N LEU A 101 3.68 -11.49 -9.21
CA LEU A 101 2.54 -11.36 -10.15
C LEU A 101 2.97 -10.98 -11.57
N LEU A 102 4.03 -10.17 -11.73
CA LEU A 102 4.55 -9.82 -13.05
C LEU A 102 5.22 -11.01 -13.75
N GLY A 103 5.81 -11.92 -12.98
CA GLY A 103 6.48 -13.11 -13.49
C GLY A 103 7.49 -12.79 -14.60
N ASP A 104 7.45 -13.57 -15.68
CA ASP A 104 8.38 -13.46 -16.81
C ASP A 104 8.25 -12.14 -17.61
N ALA A 105 7.18 -11.37 -17.40
CA ALA A 105 7.05 -10.06 -18.04
C ALA A 105 7.99 -9.03 -17.40
N PHE A 106 8.44 -9.23 -16.17
CA PHE A 106 9.37 -8.32 -15.49
C PHE A 106 10.80 -8.49 -16.00
N LEU A 107 11.41 -7.39 -16.48
CA LEU A 107 12.80 -7.37 -16.92
C LEU A 107 13.73 -6.68 -15.93
N SER A 108 13.38 -5.47 -15.48
CA SER A 108 14.22 -4.69 -14.56
C SER A 108 13.40 -3.68 -13.75
N LEU A 109 13.96 -3.31 -12.61
CA LEU A 109 13.59 -2.11 -11.86
C LEU A 109 14.82 -1.21 -11.84
N ASP A 110 14.69 -0.02 -12.42
CA ASP A 110 15.76 0.95 -12.52
C ASP A 110 15.44 2.19 -11.68
N ARG A 111 16.43 2.66 -10.91
CA ARG A 111 16.32 3.92 -10.17
C ARG A 111 16.79 5.07 -11.07
N VAL A 112 15.89 5.99 -11.38
CA VAL A 112 16.14 7.18 -12.20
C VAL A 112 16.03 8.41 -11.29
N GLY A 113 17.18 8.92 -10.85
CA GLY A 113 17.23 9.95 -9.82
C GLY A 113 16.66 9.45 -8.48
N GLU A 114 15.58 10.08 -8.02
CA GLU A 114 14.86 9.72 -6.78
C GLU A 114 13.58 8.92 -7.07
N ARG A 115 13.42 8.42 -8.29
CA ARG A 115 12.23 7.68 -8.76
C ARG A 115 12.61 6.30 -9.27
N TYR A 116 11.59 5.47 -9.49
CA TYR A 116 11.70 4.09 -9.95
C TYR A 116 10.92 3.89 -11.24
N VAL A 117 11.48 3.08 -12.13
CA VAL A 117 10.88 2.68 -13.41
C VAL A 117 10.97 1.17 -13.54
N VAL A 118 9.88 0.53 -13.93
CA VAL A 118 9.87 -0.90 -14.26
C VAL A 118 9.96 -1.06 -15.77
N THR A 119 10.79 -2.00 -16.21
CA THR A 119 10.85 -2.43 -17.60
C THR A 119 10.14 -3.77 -17.76
N LEU A 120 9.22 -3.82 -18.72
CA LEU A 120 8.45 -5.01 -19.07
C LEU A 120 8.84 -5.55 -20.44
N GLN A 121 8.81 -6.87 -20.57
CA GLN A 121 8.84 -7.56 -21.85
C GLN A 121 7.51 -7.32 -22.57
N ALA A 122 7.55 -6.84 -23.82
CA ALA A 122 6.39 -6.74 -24.69
C ALA A 122 6.68 -7.32 -26.09
N PRO A 123 5.64 -7.67 -26.88
CA PRO A 123 5.82 -8.26 -28.22
C PRO A 123 6.67 -7.40 -29.17
N GLU A 124 6.62 -6.08 -29.01
CA GLU A 124 7.33 -5.09 -29.84
C GLU A 124 8.70 -4.70 -29.26
N GLY A 125 9.13 -5.34 -28.16
CA GLY A 125 10.34 -5.01 -27.41
C GLY A 125 10.06 -4.57 -25.98
N ALA A 126 11.12 -4.28 -25.23
CA ALA A 126 11.02 -3.82 -23.85
C ALA A 126 10.27 -2.48 -23.77
N ARG A 127 9.41 -2.32 -22.76
CA ARG A 127 8.64 -1.09 -22.50
C ARG A 127 8.85 -0.63 -21.06
N HIS A 128 9.08 0.65 -20.87
CA HIS A 128 9.23 1.27 -19.56
C HIS A 128 7.87 1.79 -19.05
N THR A 129 7.63 1.67 -17.74
CA THR A 129 6.55 2.40 -17.07
C THR A 129 6.91 3.87 -16.92
N ALA A 130 5.94 4.68 -16.50
CA ALA A 130 6.24 6.00 -15.99
C ALA A 130 7.04 5.93 -14.66
N GLU A 131 7.71 7.03 -14.31
CA GLU A 131 8.53 7.15 -13.10
C GLU A 131 7.68 7.35 -11.84
N MET A 132 7.81 6.44 -10.87
CA MET A 132 7.12 6.53 -9.57
C MET A 132 8.08 6.88 -8.44
N VAL A 133 7.58 7.53 -7.40
CA VAL A 133 8.37 7.84 -6.21
C VAL A 133 8.71 6.57 -5.43
N ASP A 134 7.74 5.66 -5.32
CA ASP A 134 7.88 4.39 -4.62
C ASP A 134 8.07 3.22 -5.61
N ALA A 135 8.93 2.27 -5.24
CA ALA A 135 9.17 1.08 -6.05
C ALA A 135 7.92 0.18 -6.15
N SER A 136 7.18 0.01 -5.06
CA SER A 136 5.91 -0.72 -5.03
C SER A 136 4.92 -0.16 -6.06
N ASP A 137 4.78 1.16 -6.13
CA ASP A 137 3.90 1.83 -7.07
C ASP A 137 4.37 1.66 -8.53
N ALA A 138 5.68 1.65 -8.78
CA ALA A 138 6.23 1.35 -10.10
C ALA A 138 5.83 -0.08 -10.56
N TYR A 139 5.89 -1.07 -9.66
CA TYR A 139 5.42 -2.42 -9.98
C TYR A 139 3.90 -2.49 -10.20
N ALA A 140 3.12 -1.75 -9.42
CA ALA A 140 1.66 -1.71 -9.59
C ALA A 140 1.28 -1.14 -10.95
N LEU A 141 1.92 -0.04 -11.38
CA LEU A 141 1.74 0.52 -12.72
C LEU A 141 2.14 -0.48 -13.82
N ALA A 142 3.22 -1.23 -13.61
CA ALA A 142 3.64 -2.26 -14.54
C ALA A 142 2.57 -3.35 -14.71
N LEU A 143 1.96 -3.81 -13.62
CA LEU A 143 0.87 -4.77 -13.67
C LEU A 143 -0.37 -4.21 -14.37
N LEU A 144 -0.76 -2.97 -14.07
CA LEU A 144 -1.88 -2.32 -14.75
C LEU A 144 -1.65 -2.30 -16.26
N ARG A 145 -0.45 -1.93 -16.70
CA ARG A 145 -0.08 -1.93 -18.11
C ARG A 145 -0.15 -3.32 -18.75
N LEU A 146 0.29 -4.36 -18.04
CA LEU A 146 0.23 -5.74 -18.52
C LEU A 146 -1.22 -6.21 -18.73
N HIS A 147 -2.13 -5.79 -17.84
CA HIS A 147 -3.54 -6.14 -17.90
C HIS A 147 -4.39 -5.20 -18.78
N GLY A 148 -3.77 -4.21 -19.42
CA GLY A 148 -4.48 -3.22 -20.24
C GLY A 148 -5.31 -2.23 -19.44
N GLY A 149 -5.03 -2.09 -18.15
CA GLY A 149 -5.62 -1.08 -17.28
C GLY A 149 -5.04 0.31 -17.57
N ASP A 150 -5.72 1.33 -17.02
CA ASP A 150 -5.19 2.68 -17.00
C ASP A 150 -3.93 2.71 -16.15
N ASP A 151 -2.79 3.06 -16.75
CA ASP A 151 -1.46 3.18 -16.15
C ASP A 151 -1.01 4.65 -16.04
N SER A 152 -1.94 5.60 -16.16
CA SER A 152 -1.67 7.01 -15.92
C SER A 152 -1.11 7.24 -14.51
N VAL A 153 -0.08 8.07 -14.42
CA VAL A 153 0.53 8.40 -13.13
C VAL A 153 -0.47 9.22 -12.31
N PRO A 154 -0.74 8.86 -11.05
CA PRO A 154 -1.49 9.70 -10.14
C PRO A 154 -0.85 11.10 -10.10
N VAL A 155 -1.62 12.13 -10.43
CA VAL A 155 -1.13 13.51 -10.29
C VAL A 155 -1.12 13.81 -8.79
N ASP A 156 0.06 13.76 -8.19
CA ASP A 156 0.27 14.26 -6.84
C ASP A 156 0.17 15.79 -6.91
N GLU A 157 -1.06 16.31 -6.81
CA GLU A 157 -1.30 17.74 -6.76
C GLU A 157 -0.61 18.26 -5.49
N PRO A 158 0.42 19.11 -5.59
CA PRO A 158 1.14 19.55 -4.40
C PRO A 158 0.12 20.22 -3.50
N ALA A 159 0.01 19.74 -2.26
CA ALA A 159 -0.81 20.36 -1.23
C ALA A 159 -0.53 21.86 -1.26
N ALA A 160 -1.53 22.63 -1.69
CA ALA A 160 -1.41 24.07 -1.90
C ALA A 160 -0.71 24.67 -0.68
N GLY A 161 0.49 25.19 -0.92
CA GLY A 161 1.26 25.89 0.09
C GLY A 161 0.37 26.96 0.69
N GLU A 162 0.19 26.89 2.00
CA GLU A 162 -0.39 27.94 2.82
C GLU A 162 0.27 29.27 2.39
N PRO A 163 -0.49 30.29 1.95
CA PRO A 163 0.11 31.54 1.53
C PRO A 163 0.87 32.11 2.72
N ALA A 164 2.15 32.42 2.50
CA ALA A 164 2.98 33.10 3.47
C ALA A 164 2.26 34.38 3.94
N ASP A 165 1.86 34.40 5.22
CA ASP A 165 1.42 35.61 5.92
C ASP A 165 2.64 36.51 6.06
N ASP A 166 2.82 37.42 5.11
CA ASP A 166 3.83 38.47 5.12
C ASP A 166 3.44 39.50 6.20
N ARG A 167 4.20 39.52 7.30
CA ARG A 167 4.13 40.53 8.37
C ARG A 167 5.43 41.27 8.51
#